data_AF-A0A352GQS3-F1
#
_entry.id   AF-A0A352GQS3-F1
#
_cell.length_a   1.000
_cell.length_b   1.000
_cell.length_c   1.000
_cell.angle_alpha   90.00
_cell.angle_beta   90.00
_cell.angle_gamma   90.00
#
_symmetry.space_group_name_H-M   'P 1'
#
loop_
_entity.id
_entity.type
_entity.pdbx_description
1 polymer ?
#
loop_
_entity_poly.entity_id
_entity_poly.type
_entity_poly.pdbx_seq_one_letter_code
_entity_poly.pdbx_strand_id
1 'polypeptide(L)' 'MTGLLAHLRRRIALEGPLTVARYMEECLGNPAHGYYMTRDPLGAAGDFTTAPEISQMFGELIGL' A
#
# COMPACT_ATOMS: atom_id res chain seq x y z
N MET A 1 -14.98 2.84 13.20
CA MET A 1 -14.63 3.36 11.85
C MET A 1 -13.12 3.34 11.73
N THR A 2 -12.55 2.83 10.64
CA THR A 2 -11.09 2.79 10.44
C THR A 2 -10.50 4.22 10.48
N GLY A 3 -9.28 4.37 11.00
CA GLY A 3 -8.60 5.68 11.07
C GLY A 3 -8.46 6.34 9.69
N LEU A 4 -8.16 5.54 8.67
CA LEU A 4 -8.10 5.97 7.27
C LEU A 4 -9.42 6.57 6.76
N LEU A 5 -10.56 5.94 7.06
CA LEU A 5 -11.86 6.43 6.59
C LEU A 5 -12.18 7.81 7.19
N ALA A 6 -11.88 8.00 8.48
CA ALA A 6 -12.07 9.29 9.13
C ALA A 6 -11.16 10.37 8.52
N HIS A 7 -9.90 10.01 8.25
CA HIS A 7 -8.93 10.88 7.59
C HIS A 7 -9.41 11.33 6.19
N LEU A 8 -9.80 10.38 5.33
CA LEU A 8 -10.24 10.67 3.96
C LEU A 8 -11.52 11.51 3.92
N ARG A 9 -12.51 11.21 4.78
CA ARG A 9 -13.73 12.02 4.89
C ARG A 9 -13.42 13.45 5.27
N ARG A 10 -12.51 13.67 6.22
CA ARG A 10 -12.10 15.01 6.64
C ARG A 10 -11.43 15.77 5.49
N ARG A 11 -10.52 15.13 4.75
CA ARG A 11 -9.87 15.75 3.58
C ARG A 11 -10.90 16.13 2.52
N ILE A 12 -11.80 15.23 2.15
CA ILE A 12 -12.83 15.52 1.14
C ILE A 12 -13.74 16.69 1.56
N ALA A 13 -14.09 16.77 2.85
CA ALA A 13 -14.90 17.86 3.36
C ALA A 13 -14.19 19.23 3.33
N LEU A 14 -12.86 19.26 3.46
CA LEU A 14 -12.07 20.50 3.52
C LEU A 14 -11.50 20.94 2.17
N GLU A 15 -11.08 19.98 1.34
CA GLU A 15 -10.33 20.20 0.10
C GLU A 15 -11.17 19.92 -1.16
N GLY A 16 -12.37 19.34 -0.99
CA GLY A 16 -13.22 18.88 -2.07
C GLY A 16 -12.90 17.45 -2.54
N PRO A 17 -13.51 17.00 -3.64
CA PRO A 17 -13.35 15.63 -4.14
C PRO A 17 -11.89 15.26 -4.40
N LEU A 18 -11.51 14.03 -4.04
CA LEU A 18 -10.20 13.48 -4.38
C LEU A 18 -10.23 12.80 -5.74
N THR A 19 -9.16 12.96 -6.51
CA THR A 19 -8.92 12.07 -7.65
C THR A 19 -8.65 10.66 -7.16
N VAL A 20 -8.90 9.67 -8.02
CA VAL A 20 -8.56 8.27 -7.71
C VAL A 20 -7.08 8.11 -7.38
N ALA A 21 -6.19 8.84 -8.07
CA ALA A 21 -4.76 8.82 -7.80
C ALA A 21 -4.43 9.26 -6.36
N ARG A 22 -5.03 10.35 -5.86
CA ARG A 22 -4.83 10.82 -4.48
C ARG A 22 -5.46 9.89 -3.45
N TYR A 23 -6.61 9.31 -3.76
CA TYR A 23 -7.21 8.28 -2.91
C TYR A 23 -6.27 7.06 -2.75
N MET A 24 -5.70 6.57 -3.85
CA MET A 24 -4.78 5.44 -3.83
C MET A 24 -3.49 5.75 -3.09
N GLU A 25 -2.92 6.93 -3.29
CA GLU A 25 -1.74 7.39 -2.55
C GLU A 25 -1.96 7.37 -1.03
N GLU A 26 -3.10 7.87 -0.56
CA GLU A 26 -3.45 7.81 0.87
C GLU A 26 -3.67 6.38 1.37
N CYS A 27 -4.41 5.57 0.61
CA CYS A 27 -4.71 4.20 1.04
C CYS A 27 -3.45 3.32 1.10
N LEU A 28 -2.49 3.57 0.22
CA LEU A 28 -1.30 2.74 0.10
C LEU A 28 -0.11 3.29 0.90
N GLY A 29 0.07 4.61 0.91
CA GLY A 29 1.30 5.27 1.36
C GLY A 29 1.16 6.21 2.56
N ASN A 30 -0.04 6.41 3.12
CA ASN A 30 -0.17 7.24 4.33
C ASN A 30 0.70 6.67 5.47
N PRO A 31 1.57 7.47 6.13
CA PRO A 31 2.49 6.93 7.15
C PRO A 31 1.79 6.27 8.36
N ALA A 32 0.59 6.72 8.72
CA ALA A 32 -0.14 6.23 9.89
C ALA A 32 -1.17 5.14 9.53
N HIS A 33 -1.65 5.11 8.29
CA HIS A 33 -2.82 4.33 7.90
C HIS A 33 -2.67 3.55 6.59
N GLY A 34 -1.60 3.81 5.84
CA GLY A 34 -1.34 3.25 4.53
C GLY A 34 -1.06 1.76 4.63
N TYR A 35 -1.60 1.02 3.67
CA TYR A 35 -1.48 -0.44 3.61
C TYR A 35 -0.02 -0.90 3.61
N TYR A 36 0.84 -0.28 2.78
CA TYR A 36 2.28 -0.64 2.71
C TYR A 36 3.12 -0.03 3.83
N MET A 37 2.59 0.92 4.60
CA MET A 37 3.32 1.58 5.69
C MET A 37 3.08 0.92 7.04
N THR A 38 1.97 0.20 7.19
CA THR A 38 1.52 -0.33 8.48
C THR A 38 1.48 -1.85 8.53
N ARG A 39 1.83 -2.53 7.43
CA ARG A 39 1.78 -3.99 7.28
C ARG A 39 2.99 -4.47 6.51
N ASP A 40 3.30 -5.76 6.69
CA ASP A 40 4.19 -6.51 5.82
C ASP A 40 3.33 -7.45 4.95
N PRO A 41 3.01 -7.07 3.69
CA PRO A 41 2.06 -7.80 2.88
C PRO A 41 2.69 -8.89 2.01
N LEU A 42 4.02 -9.03 2.01
CA LEU A 42 4.75 -9.91 1.11
C LEU A 42 4.97 -11.31 1.71
N GLY A 43 5.06 -12.30 0.83
CA GLY A 43 5.46 -13.66 1.16
C GLY A 43 4.31 -14.57 1.54
N ALA A 44 4.63 -15.81 1.95
CA ALA A 44 3.64 -16.87 2.19
C ALA A 44 2.68 -16.56 3.35
N ALA A 45 3.11 -15.75 4.31
CA ALA A 45 2.29 -15.29 5.44
C ALA A 45 1.64 -13.92 5.19
N GLY A 46 2.00 -13.26 4.08
CA GLY A 46 1.44 -11.98 3.67
C GLY A 46 0.16 -12.14 2.85
N ASP A 47 -0.30 -11.03 2.30
CA ASP A 47 -1.50 -11.00 1.45
C ASP A 47 -1.20 -11.49 0.02
N PHE A 48 0.08 -11.43 -0.41
CA PHE A 48 0.49 -11.93 -1.72
C PHE A 48 1.97 -12.31 -1.79
N THR A 49 2.27 -13.29 -2.65
CA THR A 49 3.63 -13.74 -2.95
C THR A 49 4.11 -13.13 -4.26
N THR A 50 5.39 -12.73 -4.34
CA THR A 50 6.02 -12.16 -5.55
C THR A 50 7.13 -13.06 -6.07
N ALA A 51 7.64 -12.80 -7.28
CA ALA A 51 8.68 -13.64 -7.90
C ALA A 51 9.96 -13.83 -7.05
N PRO A 52 10.51 -12.78 -6.39
CA PRO A 52 11.63 -12.96 -5.45
C PRO A 52 11.34 -13.96 -4.32
N GLU A 53 10.10 -14.00 -3.82
CA GLU A 53 9.70 -14.90 -2.73
C GLU A 53 9.58 -16.37 -3.18
N ILE A 54 9.44 -16.63 -4.49
CA ILE A 54 9.25 -17.98 -5.04
C ILE A 54 10.59 -18.65 -5.35
N SER A 55 11.54 -17.91 -5.92
CA SER A 55 12.81 -18.48 -6.39
C SER A 55 13.95 -17.49 -6.37
N GLN A 56 15.07 -17.89 -5.75
CA GLN A 56 16.34 -17.15 -5.77
C GLN A 56 16.82 -16.85 -7.20
N MET A 57 16.51 -17.72 -8.17
CA MET A 57 16.91 -17.52 -9.57
C MET A 57 16.38 -16.20 -10.14
N PHE A 58 15.25 -15.68 -9.64
CA PHE A 58 14.74 -14.37 -10.08
C PHE A 58 15.74 -13.25 -9.75
N GLY A 59 16.28 -13.23 -8.53
CA GLY A 59 17.27 -12.23 -8.11
C GLY A 59 18.59 -12.37 -8.88
N GLU A 60 19.04 -13.60 -9.09
CA GLU A 60 20.27 -13.88 -9.86
C GLU A 60 20.16 -13.41 -11.31
N LEU A 61 19.02 -13.62 -11.97
CA LEU A 61 18.84 -13.24 -13.38
C LEU A 61 18.69 -11.72 -13.59
N ILE A 62 18.10 -10.99 -12.63
CA ILE A 62 17.95 -9.53 -12.71
C ILE A 62 19.24 -8.80 -12.33
N GLY A 63 20.08 -9.40 -11.48
CA GLY A 63 21.32 -8.78 -10.99
C GLY A 63 22.55 -8.87 -11.92
N LEU A 64 22.42 -9.58 -13.06
CA LEU A 64 23.45 -9.70 -14.10
C LEU A 64 23.33 -8.58 -15.14
#